data_AF-A0A7W0BZ48-F1
#
_entry.id   AF-A0A7W0BZ48-F1
#
_cell.length_a   1.000
_cell.length_b   1.000
_cell.length_c   1.000
_cell.angle_alpha   90.00
_cell.angle_beta   90.00
_cell.angle_gamma   90.00
#
_symmetry.space_group_name_H-M   'P 1'
#
loop_
_entity.id
_entity.type
_entity.pdbx_description
1 polymer ?
#
loop_
_entity_poly.entity_id
_entity_poly.type
_entity_poly.pdbx_seq_one_letter_code
_entity_poly.pdbx_strand_id
1 'polypeptide(L)'
;MGSLVRDLQKQAMDSSIPITDLLRNAYVVAKKLKIKEFEKWTNLELNGYKDNNVPDYRIIQGQIKAFNPYYGWIPVFIDNTKLTKALQIGVITQAISEIVTLINTSDETLQMKHFKWSYLLR
;
A
#
# COMPACT_ATOMS: atom_id res chain seq x y z
N MET A 1 -19.90 15.54 -23.29
CA MET A 1 -18.65 14.85 -22.90
C MET A 1 -17.99 15.40 -21.64
N GLY A 2 -18.28 16.65 -21.19
CA GLY A 2 -17.80 17.16 -19.89
C GLY A 2 -18.49 16.58 -18.65
N SER A 3 -19.38 15.60 -18.78
CA SER A 3 -20.06 14.96 -17.65
C SER A 3 -19.17 13.97 -16.94
N LEU A 4 -18.53 13.03 -17.65
CA LEU A 4 -17.76 11.93 -17.04
C LEU A 4 -16.65 12.39 -16.10
N VAL A 5 -15.84 13.36 -16.53
CA VAL A 5 -14.75 13.91 -15.70
C VAL A 5 -15.32 14.68 -14.51
N ARG A 6 -16.41 15.44 -14.72
CA ARG A 6 -17.06 16.21 -13.66
C ARG A 6 -17.75 15.32 -12.63
N ASP A 7 -18.33 14.21 -13.07
CA ASP A 7 -18.95 13.21 -12.21
C ASP A 7 -17.88 12.48 -11.39
N LEU A 8 -16.74 12.13 -12.00
CA LEU A 8 -15.59 11.57 -11.27
C LEU A 8 -15.02 12.55 -10.25
N GLN A 9 -14.90 13.84 -10.60
CA GLN A 9 -14.48 14.89 -9.66
C GLN A 9 -15.46 15.05 -8.51
N LYS A 10 -16.78 15.03 -8.78
CA LYS A 10 -17.80 15.05 -7.73
C LYS A 10 -17.66 13.87 -6.79
N GLN A 11 -17.44 12.67 -7.32
CA GLN A 11 -17.22 11.48 -6.50
C GLN A 11 -15.93 11.60 -5.67
N ALA A 12 -14.86 12.16 -6.24
CA ALA A 12 -13.61 12.36 -5.53
C ALA A 12 -13.70 13.40 -4.39
N MET A 13 -14.65 14.34 -4.47
CA MET A 13 -14.93 15.31 -3.40
C MET A 13 -15.85 14.76 -2.32
N ASP A 14 -16.50 13.62 -2.55
CA ASP A 14 -17.43 12.99 -1.61
C ASP A 14 -16.73 11.91 -0.80
N SER A 15 -16.44 12.22 0.46
CA SER A 15 -15.76 11.29 1.38
C SER A 15 -16.63 10.09 1.81
N SER A 16 -17.92 10.08 1.48
CA SER A 16 -18.80 8.93 1.74
C SER A 16 -18.59 7.78 0.75
N ILE A 17 -17.94 8.06 -0.39
CA ILE A 17 -17.73 7.08 -1.44
C ILE A 17 -16.47 6.25 -1.14
N PRO A 18 -16.56 4.92 -1.15
CA PRO A 18 -15.38 4.07 -0.99
C PRO A 18 -14.34 4.34 -2.08
N ILE A 19 -13.07 4.46 -1.69
CA ILE A 19 -11.95 4.68 -2.62
C ILE A 19 -11.87 3.60 -3.71
N THR A 20 -12.27 2.37 -3.38
CA THR A 20 -12.33 1.24 -4.31
C THR A 20 -13.34 1.49 -5.44
N ASP A 21 -14.49 2.09 -5.13
CA ASP A 21 -15.53 2.41 -6.11
C ASP A 21 -15.12 3.62 -6.96
N LEU A 22 -14.50 4.63 -6.35
CA LEU A 22 -13.92 5.76 -7.06
C LEU A 22 -12.87 5.30 -8.08
N LEU A 23 -11.97 4.38 -7.71
CA LEU A 23 -10.95 3.84 -8.60
C LEU A 23 -11.53 2.99 -9.75
N ARG A 24 -12.60 2.23 -9.50
CA ARG A 24 -13.31 1.50 -10.57
C ARG A 24 -13.94 2.46 -11.58
N ASN A 25 -14.57 3.54 -11.10
CA ASN A 25 -15.11 4.57 -11.96
C ASN A 25 -14.01 5.29 -12.74
N ALA A 26 -12.88 5.59 -12.09
CA ALA A 26 -11.71 6.17 -12.73
C ALA A 26 -11.17 5.28 -13.86
N TYR A 27 -11.10 3.96 -13.67
CA TYR A 27 -10.69 3.01 -14.72
C TYR A 27 -11.61 3.07 -15.94
N VAL A 28 -12.93 3.10 -15.74
CA VAL A 28 -13.91 3.23 -16.83
C VAL A 28 -13.74 4.55 -17.57
N VAL A 29 -13.54 5.65 -16.85
CA VAL A 29 -13.29 6.97 -17.44
C VAL A 29 -11.98 6.98 -18.24
N ALA A 30 -10.91 6.40 -17.70
CA ALA A 30 -9.60 6.27 -18.38
C ALA A 30 -9.74 5.56 -19.73
N LYS A 31 -10.46 4.44 -19.75
CA LYS A 31 -10.70 3.62 -20.95
C LYS A 31 -11.55 4.37 -21.98
N LYS A 32 -12.58 5.10 -21.54
CA LYS A 32 -13.45 5.92 -22.42
C LYS A 32 -12.68 7.09 -23.06
N LEU A 33 -11.79 7.73 -22.29
CA LEU A 33 -10.97 8.84 -22.78
C LEU A 33 -9.69 8.38 -23.50
N LYS A 34 -9.43 7.06 -23.54
CA LYS A 34 -8.25 6.43 -24.17
C LYS A 34 -6.92 6.93 -23.58
N ILE A 35 -6.91 7.28 -22.29
CA ILE A 35 -5.71 7.72 -21.57
C ILE A 35 -4.98 6.48 -21.04
N LYS A 36 -4.12 5.89 -21.87
CA LYS A 36 -3.45 4.61 -21.60
C LYS A 36 -2.66 4.58 -20.29
N GLU A 37 -1.98 5.68 -19.98
CA GLU A 37 -1.18 5.78 -18.74
C GLU A 37 -2.07 5.69 -17.50
N PHE A 38 -3.19 6.43 -17.52
CA PHE A 38 -4.16 6.42 -16.42
C PHE A 38 -4.89 5.08 -16.30
N GLU A 39 -5.21 4.43 -17.43
CA GLU A 39 -5.77 3.08 -17.45
C GLU A 39 -4.80 2.06 -16.82
N LYS A 40 -3.51 2.13 -17.18
CA LYS A 40 -2.48 1.25 -16.63
C LYS A 40 -2.32 1.48 -15.13
N TRP A 41 -2.23 2.73 -14.70
CA TRP A 41 -2.08 3.09 -13.29
C TRP A 41 -3.27 2.62 -12.45
N THR A 42 -4.51 2.94 -12.86
CA THR A 42 -5.72 2.50 -12.14
C THR A 42 -5.83 0.98 -12.06
N ASN A 43 -5.44 0.27 -13.12
CA ASN A 43 -5.43 -1.19 -13.12
C ASN A 43 -4.41 -1.79 -12.15
N LEU A 44 -3.23 -1.17 -12.01
CA LEU A 44 -2.23 -1.59 -11.02
C LEU A 44 -2.68 -1.27 -9.60
N GLU A 45 -3.31 -0.12 -9.38
CA GLU A 45 -3.83 0.26 -8.05
C GLU A 45 -4.94 -0.70 -7.58
N LEU A 46 -5.81 -1.14 -8.50
CA LEU A 46 -6.91 -2.07 -8.23
C LEU A 46 -6.47 -3.52 -8.03
N ASN A 47 -5.47 -3.99 -8.78
CA ASN A 47 -5.07 -5.41 -8.76
C ASN A 47 -3.73 -5.66 -8.05
N GLY A 48 -3.07 -4.61 -7.57
CA GLY A 48 -1.73 -4.67 -7.01
C GLY A 48 -0.63 -4.60 -8.07
N TYR A 49 0.58 -4.36 -7.58
CA TYR A 49 1.80 -4.23 -8.37
C TYR A 49 2.55 -5.57 -8.37
N LYS A 50 2.96 -6.03 -9.55
CA LYS A 50 3.74 -7.27 -9.70
C LYS A 50 5.24 -7.06 -9.52
N ASP A 51 5.70 -5.86 -9.82
CA ASP A 51 7.10 -5.47 -9.78
C ASP A 51 7.33 -4.39 -8.73
N ASN A 52 8.60 -4.12 -8.41
CA ASN A 52 8.99 -3.02 -7.50
C ASN A 52 8.85 -1.62 -8.13
N ASN A 53 8.31 -1.52 -9.35
CA ASN A 53 8.02 -0.24 -9.99
C ASN A 53 6.66 0.29 -9.50
N VAL A 54 6.69 0.90 -8.31
CA VAL A 54 5.52 1.49 -7.66
C VAL A 54 5.66 3.01 -7.60
N PRO A 55 4.55 3.76 -7.50
CA PRO A 55 4.59 5.19 -7.21
C PRO A 55 5.21 5.48 -5.84
N ASP A 56 5.83 6.66 -5.69
CA ASP A 56 6.53 7.05 -4.45
C ASP A 56 5.65 6.98 -3.20
N TYR A 57 4.35 7.25 -3.32
CA TYR A 57 3.40 7.16 -2.21
C TYR A 57 3.14 5.73 -1.71
N ARG A 58 3.55 4.70 -2.46
CA ARG A 58 3.53 3.28 -2.04
C ARG A 58 4.81 2.88 -1.28
N ILE A 59 5.79 3.78 -1.17
CA ILE A 59 7.01 3.57 -0.41
C ILE A 59 6.81 4.17 0.98
N ILE A 60 6.79 3.31 2.00
CA ILE A 60 6.58 3.71 3.39
C ILE A 60 7.86 3.52 4.20
N GLN A 61 8.04 4.36 5.21
CA GLN A 61 9.10 4.20 6.21
C GLN A 61 8.49 3.72 7.52
N GLY A 62 8.81 2.49 7.91
CA GLY A 62 8.38 1.86 9.14
C GLY A 62 9.42 1.88 10.25
N GLN A 63 9.03 1.39 11.43
CA GLN A 63 9.93 1.12 12.54
C GLN A 63 10.28 -0.37 12.60
N ILE A 64 11.56 -0.68 12.83
CA ILE A 64 12.02 -2.06 12.98
C ILE A 64 11.67 -2.54 14.40
N LYS A 65 10.89 -3.61 14.48
CA LYS A 65 10.58 -4.30 15.73
C LYS A 65 10.95 -5.78 15.60
N ALA A 66 11.50 -6.35 16.66
CA ALA A 66 11.72 -7.78 16.79
C ALA A 66 10.74 -8.38 17.79
N PHE A 67 10.30 -9.60 17.53
CA PHE A 67 9.42 -10.33 18.44
C PHE A 67 10.24 -11.09 19.49
N ASN A 68 10.08 -10.72 20.75
CA ASN A 68 10.59 -11.46 21.90
C ASN A 68 9.44 -12.32 22.49
N PRO A 69 9.61 -13.65 22.66
CA PRO A 69 8.56 -14.52 23.20
C PRO A 69 8.00 -14.10 24.57
N TYR A 70 8.80 -13.41 25.38
CA TYR A 70 8.42 -12.99 26.74
C TYR A 70 7.86 -11.56 26.80
N TYR A 71 8.33 -10.66 25.94
CA TYR A 71 8.05 -9.22 26.02
C TYR A 71 7.29 -8.67 24.81
N GLY A 72 6.99 -9.51 23.81
CA GLY A 72 6.31 -9.09 22.59
C GLY A 72 7.23 -8.31 21.64
N TRP A 73 6.65 -7.37 20.89
CA TRP A 73 7.37 -6.59 19.89
C TRP A 73 8.21 -5.47 20.52
N ILE A 74 9.53 -5.56 20.43
CA ILE A 74 10.48 -4.58 20.98
C ILE A 74 11.17 -3.85 19.82
N PRO A 75 11.35 -2.51 19.88
CA PRO A 75 12.13 -1.79 18.87
C PRO A 75 13.59 -2.25 18.84
N VAL A 76 14.15 -2.38 17.63
CA VAL A 76 15.55 -2.75 17.43
C VAL A 76 16.32 -1.57 16.86
N PHE A 77 17.44 -1.26 17.49
CA PHE A 77 18.40 -0.27 17.00
C PHE A 77 19.57 -1.02 16.36
N ILE A 78 19.91 -0.63 15.13
CA ILE A 78 21.05 -1.18 14.39
C ILE A 78 22.02 -0.03 14.17
N ASP A 79 23.27 -0.18 14.60
CA ASP A 79 24.28 0.89 14.48
C ASP A 79 24.63 1.21 13.02
N ASN A 80 24.44 0.24 12.12
CA ASN A 80 24.64 0.44 10.69
C ASN A 80 23.46 1.22 10.08
N THR A 81 23.69 2.51 9.82
CA THR A 81 22.71 3.44 9.26
C THR A 81 22.21 3.04 7.86
N LYS A 82 23.05 2.44 7.01
CA LYS A 82 22.64 1.99 5.66
C LYS A 82 21.68 0.80 5.75
N LEU A 83 22.02 -0.18 6.58
CA LEU A 83 21.16 -1.35 6.80
C LEU A 83 19.84 -0.96 7.47
N THR A 84 19.89 -0.05 8.45
CA THR A 84 18.68 0.46 9.13
C THR A 84 17.72 1.09 8.14
N LYS A 85 18.21 2.00 7.28
CA LYS A 85 17.38 2.65 6.27
C LYS A 85 16.77 1.64 5.30
N ALA A 86 17.56 0.67 4.82
CA ALA A 86 17.08 -0.36 3.91
C ALA A 86 15.98 -1.24 4.53
N LEU A 87 16.07 -1.55 5.82
CA LEU A 87 15.08 -2.36 6.54
C LEU A 87 13.84 -1.58 6.98
N GLN A 88 13.95 -0.26 7.11
CA GLN A 88 12.81 0.61 7.42
C GLN A 88 11.94 0.91 6.20
N ILE A 89 12.50 0.82 4.98
CA ILE A 89 11.76 1.07 3.75
C ILE A 89 10.94 -0.17 3.40
N GLY A 90 9.61 -0.02 3.42
CA GLY A 90 8.65 -1.00 2.96
C GLY A 90 8.00 -0.55 1.65
N VAL A 91 7.85 -1.47 0.69
CA VAL A 91 7.12 -1.22 -0.56
C VAL A 91 5.77 -1.92 -0.49
N ILE A 92 4.69 -1.15 -0.66
CA ILE A 92 3.32 -1.67 -0.62
C ILE A 92 2.86 -2.01 -2.04
N THR A 93 2.92 -3.29 -2.38
CA THR A 93 2.49 -3.80 -3.69
C THR A 93 1.05 -4.32 -3.72
N GLN A 94 0.38 -4.43 -2.58
CA GLN A 94 -0.97 -5.00 -2.51
C GLN A 94 -2.02 -4.16 -3.24
N ALA A 95 -3.10 -4.82 -3.66
CA ALA A 95 -4.29 -4.15 -4.19
C ALA A 95 -4.89 -3.20 -3.15
N ILE A 96 -5.49 -2.09 -3.59
CA ILE A 96 -6.12 -1.12 -2.68
C ILE A 96 -7.21 -1.76 -1.79
N SER A 97 -7.93 -2.76 -2.30
CA SER A 97 -8.94 -3.49 -1.53
C SER A 97 -8.34 -4.25 -0.35
N GLU A 98 -7.14 -4.81 -0.52
CA GLU A 98 -6.43 -5.49 0.57
C GLU A 98 -5.97 -4.47 1.60
N ILE A 99 -5.44 -3.32 1.17
CA ILE A 99 -5.03 -2.24 2.07
C ILE A 99 -6.20 -1.73 2.89
N VAL A 100 -7.35 -1.46 2.26
CA VAL A 100 -8.57 -1.04 2.96
C VAL A 100 -9.03 -2.10 3.96
N THR A 101 -9.00 -3.38 3.56
CA THR A 101 -9.35 -4.49 4.45
C THR A 101 -8.39 -4.55 5.64
N LEU A 102 -7.10 -4.38 5.41
CA LEU A 102 -6.08 -4.34 6.46
C LEU A 102 -6.32 -3.18 7.42
N ILE A 103 -6.59 -1.97 6.93
CA ILE A 103 -6.90 -0.81 7.77
C ILE A 103 -8.14 -1.06 8.63
N ASN A 104 -9.18 -1.69 8.07
CA ASN A 104 -10.40 -1.98 8.81
C ASN A 104 -10.27 -3.14 9.81
N THR A 105 -9.28 -4.01 9.63
CA THR A 105 -9.08 -5.22 10.47
C THR A 105 -7.97 -5.06 11.50
N SER A 106 -7.00 -4.17 11.27
CA SER A 106 -5.85 -3.98 12.15
C SER A 106 -6.07 -2.80 13.08
N ASP A 107 -5.99 -3.08 14.39
CA ASP A 107 -6.31 -2.08 15.41
C ASP A 107 -5.27 -0.95 15.53
N GLU A 108 -4.07 -1.05 14.95
CA GLU A 108 -3.06 0.05 15.02
C GLU A 108 -1.75 -0.21 14.23
N THR A 109 -1.42 -1.47 13.89
CA THR A 109 -0.11 -1.81 13.29
C THR A 109 -0.20 -2.71 12.06
N LEU A 110 0.42 -2.26 10.96
CA LEU A 110 0.66 -3.07 9.77
C LEU A 110 1.98 -3.84 9.94
N GLN A 111 1.90 -5.17 9.95
CA GLN A 111 3.07 -6.04 10.11
C GLN A 111 3.54 -6.56 8.74
N MET A 112 4.67 -6.06 8.27
CA MET A 112 5.36 -6.61 7.10
C MET A 112 6.39 -7.65 7.56
N LYS A 113 6.12 -8.94 7.29
CA LYS A 113 7.04 -10.03 7.63
C LYS A 113 8.23 -10.01 6.66
N HIS A 114 9.33 -9.39 7.05
CA HIS A 114 10.56 -9.37 6.26
C HIS A 114 11.48 -10.58 6.52
N PHE A 115 11.45 -11.17 7.73
CA PHE A 115 12.34 -12.27 8.10
C PHE A 115 11.64 -13.27 9.03
N LYS A 116 11.82 -14.57 8.75
CA LYS A 116 11.49 -15.66 9.68
C LYS A 116 12.80 -16.20 10.22
N TRP A 117 13.14 -15.84 11.45
CA TRP A 117 14.32 -16.39 12.11
C TRP A 117 13.99 -17.77 12.67
N SER A 118 14.73 -18.79 12.24
CA SER A 118 14.77 -20.09 12.92
C SER A 118 15.95 -20.08 13.89
N TYR A 119 15.69 -20.35 15.17
CA TYR A 119 16.75 -20.60 16.14
C TYR A 119 17.43 -21.92 15.78
N LEU A 120 18.74 -21.87 15.52
CA LEU A 120 19.60 -23.04 15.68
C LEU A 120 19.81 -23.21 17.19
N LEU A 121 18.95 -24.02 17.81
CA LEU A 121 19.23 -24.56 19.13
C LEU A 121 20.48 -25.45 18.97
N ARG A 122 21.56 -25.05 19.62
CA ARG A 122 22.79 -25.86 19.74
C ARG A 122 22.75 -26.63 21.04
#